data_AF-A0A7W8YWD6-F1
#
_entry.id   AF-A0A7W8YWD6-F1
#
_cell.length_a   1.000
_cell.length_b   1.000
_cell.length_c   1.000
_cell.angle_alpha   90.00
_cell.angle_beta   90.00
_cell.angle_gamma   90.00
#
_symmetry.space_group_name_H-M   'P 1'
#
loop_
_entity.id
_entity.type
_entity.pdbx_description
1 polymer ?
#
loop_
_entity_poly.entity_id
_entity_poly.type
_entity_poly.pdbx_seq_one_letter_code
_entity_poly.pdbx_strand_id
1 'polypeptide(L)'
;MKFFITVIVSLIWCLPAIAQSPVSNAKTETQKYLLEYDPNILRIEGNSLPIGIVVLSDKGQKSQTKGFLNGPDNWSKYKIEVDSGNYSNGKIKIKGNRKIYKKGDSLTVNVYAKKWFLGGKEKWLFMQKIPYNYETSINILTAGNFSKAPGDHVHFGIRKYFDNKMFIDKWAPVRKNLKDFVFLFNGVHISKSKDDLKIDNDPTKIKNNKIQLITLLAKNTSITDTLNVLLDYVANYQFNTQSGRTGHDLNVMADIFYEPVINAQLLKIKIQNQTTNQIYNYWINTNGGSIAISSKSANGSDGLNGSDGSSGTQGSPGTVSTSVETKTNSDGTITTTTNIVTGQGGNGGNGQDGGNGQDGDAGGNGGNITINYSPGVTPYLNLIQASSIPGRGGSGGKAGKGGAGGNGGVGNPNGNNGSNGRDGRNGFDGYNGRKGNVIFKIIN
;
A
#
# COMPACT_ATOMS: atom_id res chain seq x y z
N MET A 1 74.91 -2.99 -69.43
CA MET A 1 74.56 -1.97 -68.40
C MET A 1 73.05 -1.95 -68.27
N LYS A 2 72.51 -1.90 -67.05
CA LYS A 2 71.06 -2.08 -66.78
C LYS A 2 70.20 -1.10 -67.61
N PHE A 3 69.44 -1.64 -68.56
CA PHE A 3 68.51 -0.93 -69.44
C PHE A 3 67.27 -1.84 -69.60
N PHE A 4 66.10 -1.41 -69.11
CA PHE A 4 65.03 -0.65 -69.79
C PHE A 4 64.03 -1.55 -70.55
N ILE A 5 62.79 -1.53 -70.04
CA ILE A 5 61.47 -1.31 -70.70
C ILE A 5 61.24 -1.85 -72.13
N THR A 6 59.94 -2.04 -72.41
CA THR A 6 59.22 -2.11 -73.70
C THR A 6 59.14 -3.54 -74.28
N VAL A 7 58.00 -4.23 -74.33
CA VAL A 7 56.65 -3.99 -74.92
C VAL A 7 56.44 -5.05 -76.01
N ILE A 8 55.39 -5.86 -75.77
CA ILE A 8 54.34 -6.37 -76.69
C ILE A 8 54.76 -7.15 -77.97
N VAL A 9 54.02 -8.25 -78.22
CA VAL A 9 53.18 -8.52 -79.42
C VAL A 9 53.27 -10.00 -79.89
N SER A 10 52.09 -10.65 -79.89
CA SER A 10 51.52 -11.48 -80.99
C SER A 10 51.77 -13.01 -81.13
N LEU A 11 50.61 -13.70 -81.09
CA LEU A 11 50.06 -14.73 -82.00
C LEU A 11 50.54 -16.21 -81.98
N ILE A 12 49.51 -17.05 -81.75
CA ILE A 12 49.01 -18.16 -82.59
C ILE A 12 49.48 -19.62 -82.33
N TRP A 13 48.46 -20.40 -81.91
CA TRP A 13 48.06 -21.78 -82.24
C TRP A 13 49.00 -22.97 -81.95
N CYS A 14 48.55 -23.90 -81.11
CA CYS A 14 47.82 -25.10 -81.55
C CYS A 14 47.28 -25.94 -80.36
N LEU A 15 46.03 -26.40 -80.52
CA LEU A 15 45.25 -27.39 -79.75
C LEU A 15 45.74 -28.84 -80.09
N PRO A 16 45.37 -29.95 -79.37
CA PRO A 16 43.97 -30.32 -79.13
C PRO A 16 43.56 -31.16 -77.89
N ALA A 17 42.22 -31.16 -77.72
CA ALA A 17 41.32 -32.19 -77.19
C ALA A 17 41.33 -32.54 -75.68
N ILE A 18 40.39 -31.94 -74.95
CA ILE A 18 39.83 -32.52 -73.72
C ILE A 18 38.34 -32.77 -73.95
N ALA A 19 37.95 -34.02 -73.72
CA ALA A 19 36.60 -34.56 -73.84
C ALA A 19 35.60 -33.85 -72.93
N GLN A 20 34.36 -33.72 -73.43
CA GLN A 20 33.20 -33.28 -72.65
C GLN A 20 32.77 -34.37 -71.67
N SER A 21 32.53 -33.98 -70.41
CA SER A 21 31.67 -34.72 -69.47
C SER A 21 30.25 -34.10 -69.47
N PRO A 22 29.19 -34.91 -69.31
CA PRO A 22 27.84 -34.55 -69.70
C PRO A 22 27.17 -33.58 -68.72
N VAL A 23 26.35 -32.70 -69.29
CA VAL A 23 25.43 -31.79 -68.61
C VAL A 23 24.37 -32.62 -67.87
N SER A 24 24.49 -32.75 -66.55
CA SER A 24 23.35 -33.14 -65.72
C SER A 24 22.52 -31.89 -65.42
N ASN A 25 21.37 -31.77 -66.08
CA ASN A 25 20.30 -30.84 -65.71
C ASN A 25 19.93 -31.07 -64.24
N ALA A 26 20.39 -30.20 -63.34
CA ALA A 26 19.96 -30.16 -61.96
C ALA A 26 18.49 -29.70 -61.94
N LYS A 27 17.56 -30.67 -61.86
CA LYS A 27 16.19 -30.41 -61.42
C LYS A 27 16.28 -29.65 -60.09
N THR A 28 15.78 -28.42 -60.07
CA THR A 28 15.62 -27.62 -58.85
C THR A 28 14.80 -28.43 -57.85
N GLU A 29 15.45 -28.94 -56.80
CA GLU A 29 14.77 -29.67 -55.73
C GLU A 29 13.70 -28.78 -55.11
N THR A 30 12.44 -29.24 -55.12
CA THR A 30 11.36 -28.48 -54.52
C THR A 30 11.31 -28.85 -53.04
N GLN A 31 11.50 -27.85 -52.19
CA GLN A 31 11.44 -28.03 -50.74
C GLN A 31 10.14 -27.41 -50.25
N LYS A 32 9.36 -28.19 -49.49
CA LYS A 32 8.16 -27.68 -48.82
C LYS A 32 8.54 -27.25 -47.42
N TYR A 33 8.22 -25.99 -47.10
CA TYR A 33 8.46 -25.40 -45.79
C TYR A 33 7.13 -25.28 -45.05
N LEU A 34 7.13 -25.58 -43.75
CA LEU A 34 6.00 -25.42 -42.85
C LEU A 34 6.45 -24.73 -41.56
N LEU A 35 5.66 -23.78 -41.05
CA LEU A 35 5.85 -23.24 -39.71
C LEU A 35 4.94 -23.98 -38.74
N GLU A 36 5.53 -24.67 -37.77
CA GLU A 36 4.84 -25.24 -36.63
C GLU A 36 5.00 -24.32 -35.42
N TYR A 37 4.01 -24.33 -34.52
CA TYR A 37 4.01 -23.54 -33.30
C TYR A 37 3.32 -24.31 -32.19
N ASP A 38 3.62 -23.97 -30.94
CA ASP A 38 3.02 -24.65 -29.78
C ASP A 38 1.54 -24.26 -29.61
N PRO A 39 0.57 -25.19 -29.77
CA PRO A 39 -0.84 -24.88 -29.58
C PRO A 39 -1.20 -24.66 -28.10
N ASN A 40 -0.39 -25.18 -27.18
CA ASN A 40 -0.61 -25.14 -25.73
C ASN A 40 -0.06 -23.86 -25.07
N ILE A 41 0.30 -22.86 -25.88
CA ILE A 41 0.75 -21.55 -25.42
C ILE A 41 -0.23 -20.48 -25.89
N LEU A 42 -0.59 -19.58 -24.97
CA LEU A 42 -1.48 -18.46 -25.24
C LEU A 42 -0.86 -17.45 -26.19
N ARG A 43 -1.49 -17.30 -27.34
CA ARG A 43 -1.16 -16.36 -28.42
C ARG A 43 -1.86 -15.03 -28.18
N ILE A 44 -1.44 -14.34 -27.13
CA ILE A 44 -1.93 -13.02 -26.73
C ILE A 44 -0.76 -12.05 -26.57
N GLU A 45 -1.06 -10.75 -26.50
CA GLU A 45 -0.09 -9.71 -26.21
C GLU A 45 0.80 -10.03 -24.98
N GLY A 46 2.10 -9.75 -25.11
CA GLY A 46 3.10 -9.91 -24.05
C GLY A 46 3.69 -11.32 -23.97
N ASN A 47 2.97 -12.35 -24.43
CA ASN A 47 3.44 -13.72 -24.43
C ASN A 47 4.43 -14.00 -25.56
N SER A 48 5.25 -15.03 -25.35
CA SER A 48 6.19 -15.54 -26.35
C SER A 48 5.72 -16.89 -26.86
N LEU A 49 5.50 -16.98 -28.17
CA LEU A 49 5.09 -18.19 -28.88
C LEU A 49 6.33 -18.90 -29.43
N PRO A 50 6.65 -20.12 -28.97
CA PRO A 50 7.64 -20.96 -29.61
C PRO A 50 7.16 -21.39 -31.00
N ILE A 51 8.07 -21.30 -31.96
CA ILE A 51 7.85 -21.68 -33.35
C ILE A 51 8.97 -22.61 -33.82
N GLY A 52 8.71 -23.34 -34.89
CA GLY A 52 9.67 -24.22 -35.56
C GLY A 52 9.43 -24.25 -37.06
N ILE A 53 10.50 -24.41 -37.85
CA ILE A 53 10.37 -24.60 -39.30
C ILE A 53 10.67 -26.07 -39.60
N VAL A 54 9.74 -26.71 -40.31
CA VAL A 54 9.90 -28.06 -40.87
C VAL A 54 10.17 -27.92 -42.36
N VAL A 55 11.23 -28.57 -42.84
CA VAL A 55 11.55 -28.67 -44.26
C VAL A 55 11.32 -30.12 -44.69
N LEU A 56 10.49 -30.31 -45.70
CA LEU A 56 10.24 -31.59 -46.35
C LEU A 56 10.81 -31.53 -47.76
N SER A 57 11.75 -32.42 -48.05
CA SER A 57 12.25 -32.61 -49.42
C SER A 57 11.36 -33.58 -50.20
N ASP A 58 11.36 -33.45 -51.53
CA ASP A 58 10.70 -34.41 -52.44
C ASP A 58 11.21 -35.86 -52.26
N LYS A 59 12.39 -36.05 -51.66
CA LYS A 59 12.99 -37.36 -51.33
C LYS A 59 12.53 -37.92 -49.98
N GLY A 60 11.56 -37.28 -49.32
CA GLY A 60 11.02 -37.69 -48.01
C GLY A 60 11.90 -37.35 -46.80
N GLN A 61 13.06 -36.71 -47.01
CA GLN A 61 13.90 -36.25 -45.90
C GLN A 61 13.22 -35.05 -45.20
N LYS A 62 13.12 -35.14 -43.87
CA LYS A 62 12.54 -34.13 -43.00
C LYS A 62 13.65 -33.49 -42.15
N SER A 63 13.75 -32.16 -42.18
CA SER A 63 14.63 -31.40 -41.29
C SER A 63 13.80 -30.42 -40.45
N GLN A 64 14.28 -30.09 -39.23
CA GLN A 64 13.54 -29.29 -38.26
C GLN A 64 14.49 -28.37 -37.51
N THR A 65 14.02 -27.19 -37.14
CA THR A 65 14.80 -26.21 -36.36
C THR A 65 14.96 -26.59 -34.88
N LYS A 66 16.04 -26.10 -34.27
CA LYS A 66 16.34 -26.21 -32.84
C LYS A 66 15.28 -25.54 -31.97
N GLY A 67 15.07 -26.05 -30.76
CA GLY A 67 14.12 -25.48 -29.78
C GLY A 67 12.82 -26.27 -29.75
N PHE A 68 11.68 -25.64 -30.05
CA PHE A 68 10.34 -26.24 -29.94
C PHE A 68 10.21 -27.62 -30.63
N LEU A 69 10.81 -27.78 -31.81
CA LEU A 69 10.76 -29.04 -32.57
C LEU A 69 11.89 -30.03 -32.24
N ASN A 70 12.81 -29.67 -31.34
CA ASN A 70 14.01 -30.46 -30.99
C ASN A 70 14.87 -30.89 -32.20
N GLY A 71 14.82 -30.13 -33.30
CA GLY A 71 15.57 -30.46 -34.51
C GLY A 71 17.01 -29.93 -34.51
N PRO A 72 17.87 -30.38 -35.44
CA PRO A 72 19.27 -29.96 -35.49
C PRO A 72 19.50 -28.63 -36.23
N ASP A 73 18.52 -28.10 -36.96
CA ASP A 73 18.73 -26.93 -37.81
C ASP A 73 18.86 -25.62 -37.02
N ASN A 74 19.90 -24.85 -37.34
CA ASN A 74 20.14 -23.55 -36.73
C ASN A 74 19.23 -22.47 -37.32
N TRP A 75 18.64 -21.65 -36.45
CA TRP A 75 17.86 -20.48 -36.81
C TRP A 75 18.63 -19.43 -37.62
N SER A 76 19.97 -19.45 -37.60
CA SER A 76 20.80 -18.57 -38.43
C SER A 76 20.56 -18.71 -39.93
N LYS A 77 20.00 -19.84 -40.38
CA LYS A 77 19.60 -20.09 -41.78
C LYS A 77 18.41 -19.25 -42.24
N TYR A 78 17.63 -18.72 -41.29
CA TYR A 78 16.37 -18.05 -41.58
C TYR A 78 16.38 -16.61 -41.08
N LYS A 79 15.70 -15.74 -41.82
CA LYS A 79 15.23 -14.44 -41.34
C LYS A 79 13.72 -14.52 -41.21
N ILE A 80 13.22 -14.11 -40.05
CA ILE A 80 11.80 -14.17 -39.73
C ILE A 80 11.33 -12.76 -39.42
N GLU A 81 10.33 -12.32 -40.17
CA GLU A 81 9.69 -11.03 -39.99
C GLU A 81 8.26 -11.27 -39.52
N VAL A 82 7.86 -10.49 -38.51
CA VAL A 82 6.56 -10.65 -37.84
C VAL A 82 5.90 -9.28 -37.75
N ASP A 83 4.67 -9.16 -38.24
CA ASP A 83 3.94 -7.89 -38.32
C ASP A 83 3.60 -7.28 -36.93
N SER A 84 3.28 -8.13 -35.95
CA SER A 84 2.77 -7.75 -34.64
C SER A 84 3.65 -8.27 -33.49
N GLY A 85 4.95 -8.38 -33.71
CA GLY A 85 5.85 -8.97 -32.72
C GLY A 85 7.32 -8.76 -32.99
N ASN A 86 8.14 -9.40 -32.17
CA ASN A 86 9.57 -9.56 -32.40
C ASN A 86 9.91 -11.04 -32.41
N TYR A 87 10.64 -11.47 -33.43
CA TYR A 87 11.24 -12.79 -33.46
C TYR A 87 12.61 -12.78 -32.77
N SER A 88 12.88 -13.81 -31.95
CA SER A 88 14.22 -14.10 -31.44
C SER A 88 14.37 -15.59 -31.15
N ASN A 89 15.37 -16.22 -31.79
CA ASN A 89 15.81 -17.59 -31.54
C ASN A 89 14.67 -18.62 -31.36
N GLY A 90 13.83 -18.78 -32.38
CA GLY A 90 12.71 -19.74 -32.36
C GLY A 90 11.51 -19.33 -31.51
N LYS A 91 11.42 -18.07 -31.07
CA LYS A 91 10.26 -17.54 -30.35
C LYS A 91 9.79 -16.23 -30.97
N ILE A 92 8.48 -16.04 -30.98
CA ILE A 92 7.83 -14.78 -31.37
C ILE A 92 7.25 -14.15 -30.10
N LYS A 93 7.80 -13.01 -29.67
CA LYS A 93 7.18 -12.18 -28.62
C LYS A 93 6.09 -11.32 -29.26
N ILE A 94 4.83 -11.60 -28.93
CA ILE A 94 3.68 -10.87 -29.44
C ILE A 94 3.66 -9.49 -28.77
N LYS A 95 3.79 -8.43 -29.57
CA LYS A 95 3.77 -7.07 -29.05
C LYS A 95 2.34 -6.63 -28.79
N GLY A 96 2.19 -5.80 -27.76
CA GLY A 96 0.98 -5.03 -27.57
C GLY A 96 0.92 -3.90 -28.56
N ASN A 97 -0.04 -3.94 -29.48
CA ASN A 97 -0.36 -2.76 -30.25
C ASN A 97 -1.41 -1.95 -29.49
N ARG A 98 -1.38 -0.61 -29.58
CA ARG A 98 -2.40 0.26 -28.96
C ARG A 98 -3.82 0.04 -29.50
N LYS A 99 -3.98 -0.79 -30.54
CA LYS A 99 -5.27 -1.20 -31.11
C LYS A 99 -5.62 -2.61 -30.62
N ILE A 100 -6.80 -2.74 -30.02
CA ILE A 100 -7.39 -4.01 -29.59
C ILE A 100 -7.61 -4.90 -30.83
N TYR A 101 -7.00 -6.08 -30.88
CA TYR A 101 -7.21 -7.06 -31.96
C TYR A 101 -8.65 -7.60 -31.93
N LYS A 102 -9.30 -7.68 -33.10
CA LYS A 102 -10.66 -8.18 -33.27
C LYS A 102 -10.64 -9.68 -33.57
N LYS A 103 -11.78 -10.35 -33.30
CA LYS A 103 -11.96 -11.78 -33.64
C LYS A 103 -11.70 -12.00 -35.13
N GLY A 104 -10.78 -12.92 -35.45
CA GLY A 104 -10.34 -13.21 -36.82
C GLY A 104 -8.99 -12.60 -37.20
N ASP A 105 -8.46 -11.68 -36.39
CA ASP A 105 -7.08 -11.22 -36.53
C ASP A 105 -6.07 -12.37 -36.32
N SER A 106 -4.90 -12.21 -36.93
CA SER A 106 -3.82 -13.18 -36.85
C SER A 106 -2.48 -12.46 -36.92
N LEU A 107 -1.44 -13.13 -36.45
CA LEU A 107 -0.06 -12.73 -36.60
C LEU A 107 0.46 -13.25 -37.93
N THR A 108 1.03 -12.37 -38.76
CA THR A 108 1.62 -12.76 -40.04
C THR A 108 3.11 -13.02 -39.85
N VAL A 109 3.55 -14.24 -40.15
CA VAL A 109 4.95 -14.64 -40.13
C VAL A 109 5.45 -14.79 -41.56
N ASN A 110 6.41 -13.95 -41.94
CA ASN A 110 7.14 -14.06 -43.20
C ASN A 110 8.49 -14.71 -42.94
N VAL A 111 8.81 -15.76 -43.70
CA VAL A 111 10.05 -16.52 -43.54
C VAL A 111 10.88 -16.39 -44.82
N TYR A 112 12.15 -16.03 -44.63
CA TYR A 112 13.13 -15.87 -45.71
C TYR A 112 14.33 -16.77 -45.45
N ALA A 113 14.90 -17.35 -46.49
CA ALA A 113 16.23 -17.93 -46.44
C ALA A 113 17.25 -16.79 -46.32
N LYS A 114 18.08 -16.86 -45.28
CA LYS A 114 19.07 -15.82 -44.99
C LYS A 114 20.27 -15.97 -45.93
N LYS A 115 20.81 -14.82 -46.34
CA LYS A 115 21.99 -14.71 -47.21
C LYS A 115 23.19 -15.48 -46.62
N TRP A 116 23.83 -16.33 -47.44
CA TRP A 116 25.15 -16.88 -47.14
C TRP A 116 26.22 -15.77 -47.24
N PHE A 117 27.25 -15.86 -46.40
CA PHE A 117 28.31 -14.87 -46.11
C PHE A 117 29.05 -14.26 -47.33
N LEU A 118 28.75 -14.67 -48.57
CA LEU A 118 29.44 -14.30 -49.82
C LEU A 118 28.58 -13.60 -50.90
N GLY A 119 27.39 -13.06 -50.60
CA GLY A 119 26.79 -12.07 -51.53
C GLY A 119 25.38 -12.31 -52.09
N GLY A 120 24.65 -13.37 -51.72
CA GLY A 120 23.26 -13.62 -52.20
C GLY A 120 22.18 -12.61 -51.77
N LYS A 121 21.01 -12.61 -52.43
CA LYS A 121 19.81 -11.87 -51.97
C LYS A 121 18.97 -12.78 -51.05
N GLU A 122 18.30 -12.19 -50.06
CA GLU A 122 17.32 -12.93 -49.24
C GLU A 122 16.22 -13.50 -50.14
N LYS A 123 15.91 -14.78 -49.98
CA LYS A 123 14.86 -15.44 -50.78
C LYS A 123 13.65 -15.67 -49.89
N TRP A 124 12.52 -15.05 -50.26
CA TRP A 124 11.24 -15.34 -49.61
C TRP A 124 10.89 -16.83 -49.78
N LEU A 125 10.52 -17.48 -48.68
CA LEU A 125 10.16 -18.90 -48.68
C LEU A 125 8.64 -19.07 -48.64
N PHE A 126 8.01 -18.53 -47.60
CA PHE A 126 6.57 -18.61 -47.40
C PHE A 126 6.08 -17.59 -46.38
N MET A 127 4.76 -17.45 -46.31
CA MET A 127 4.03 -16.67 -45.31
C MET A 127 2.98 -17.55 -44.63
N GLN A 128 2.86 -17.44 -43.32
CA GLN A 128 1.84 -18.15 -42.55
C GLN A 128 1.17 -17.21 -41.55
N LYS A 129 -0.17 -17.30 -41.49
CA LYS A 129 -0.98 -16.60 -40.49
C LYS A 129 -1.19 -17.51 -39.28
N ILE A 130 -0.92 -16.99 -38.10
CA ILE A 130 -1.15 -17.68 -36.82
C ILE A 130 -2.29 -16.95 -36.09
N PRO A 131 -3.44 -17.58 -35.84
CA PRO A 131 -4.57 -16.92 -35.17
C PRO A 131 -4.23 -16.60 -33.71
N TYR A 132 -4.65 -15.41 -33.24
CA TYR A 132 -4.59 -15.06 -31.82
C TYR A 132 -5.55 -15.94 -31.01
N ASN A 133 -5.35 -15.94 -29.69
CA ASN A 133 -6.35 -16.50 -28.77
C ASN A 133 -7.29 -15.41 -28.28
N TYR A 134 -8.58 -15.67 -28.42
CA TYR A 134 -9.64 -14.76 -27.99
C TYR A 134 -10.31 -15.28 -26.74
N GLU A 135 -10.70 -14.35 -25.87
CA GLU A 135 -11.50 -14.65 -24.69
C GLU A 135 -12.87 -15.18 -25.10
N THR A 136 -13.27 -16.26 -24.45
CA THR A 136 -14.55 -16.95 -24.70
C THR A 136 -15.50 -16.78 -23.52
N SER A 137 -14.99 -16.79 -22.30
CA SER A 137 -15.74 -16.55 -21.07
C SER A 137 -14.84 -15.98 -19.98
N ILE A 138 -15.47 -15.49 -18.91
CA ILE A 138 -14.80 -15.13 -17.66
C ILE A 138 -15.53 -15.80 -16.50
N ASN A 139 -14.81 -16.09 -15.42
CA ASN A 139 -15.40 -16.53 -14.15
C ASN A 139 -14.84 -15.68 -13.01
N ILE A 140 -15.71 -15.21 -12.12
CA ILE A 140 -15.33 -14.59 -10.87
C ILE A 140 -14.91 -15.70 -9.91
N LEU A 141 -13.72 -15.53 -9.35
CA LEU A 141 -13.14 -16.43 -8.37
C LEU A 141 -13.28 -15.79 -6.99
N THR A 142 -13.54 -16.62 -5.97
CA THR A 142 -13.43 -16.22 -4.56
C THR A 142 -12.42 -17.15 -3.89
N ALA A 143 -11.68 -16.64 -2.90
CA ALA A 143 -10.71 -17.45 -2.18
C ALA A 143 -11.33 -18.02 -0.90
N GLY A 144 -11.42 -19.35 -0.83
CA GLY A 144 -11.85 -20.08 0.36
C GLY A 144 -13.29 -19.77 0.79
N ASN A 145 -13.59 -20.16 2.03
CA ASN A 145 -14.81 -19.73 2.71
C ASN A 145 -14.59 -18.33 3.25
N PHE A 146 -15.56 -17.44 3.02
CA PHE A 146 -15.57 -16.10 3.59
C PHE A 146 -16.88 -15.87 4.34
N SER A 147 -16.82 -14.99 5.34
CA SER A 147 -17.98 -14.60 6.13
C SER A 147 -18.96 -13.80 5.29
N LYS A 148 -20.26 -14.07 5.43
CA LYS A 148 -21.31 -13.53 4.58
C LYS A 148 -22.21 -12.59 5.37
N ALA A 149 -21.59 -11.63 6.07
CA ALA A 149 -22.30 -10.66 6.87
C ALA A 149 -21.92 -9.21 6.47
N PRO A 150 -22.81 -8.23 6.71
CA PRO A 150 -22.51 -6.81 6.52
C PRO A 150 -21.14 -6.38 7.05
N GLY A 151 -20.39 -5.63 6.26
CA GLY A 151 -19.04 -5.16 6.62
C GLY A 151 -17.90 -6.16 6.41
N ASP A 152 -18.19 -7.43 6.14
CA ASP A 152 -17.16 -8.43 5.80
C ASP A 152 -16.51 -8.17 4.44
N HIS A 153 -15.39 -8.85 4.21
CA HIS A 153 -14.57 -8.73 3.03
C HIS A 153 -14.48 -10.06 2.29
N VAL A 154 -14.62 -10.00 0.96
CA VAL A 154 -14.53 -11.14 0.05
C VAL A 154 -13.32 -10.96 -0.86
N HIS A 155 -12.33 -11.82 -0.70
CA HIS A 155 -11.20 -11.85 -1.62
C HIS A 155 -11.64 -12.45 -2.96
N PHE A 156 -11.45 -11.70 -4.04
CA PHE A 156 -11.94 -12.10 -5.36
C PHE A 156 -10.91 -11.88 -6.47
N GLY A 157 -11.09 -12.64 -7.54
CA GLY A 157 -10.31 -12.55 -8.76
C GLY A 157 -11.17 -12.88 -9.97
N ILE A 158 -10.57 -12.83 -11.15
CA ILE A 158 -11.25 -13.13 -12.41
C ILE A 158 -10.37 -14.07 -13.22
N ARG A 159 -10.93 -15.20 -13.62
CA ARG A 159 -10.36 -16.11 -14.60
C ARG A 159 -10.87 -15.75 -15.98
N LYS A 160 -9.98 -15.51 -16.93
CA LYS A 160 -10.32 -15.37 -18.35
C LYS A 160 -10.03 -16.66 -19.08
N TYR A 161 -11.01 -17.22 -19.77
CA TYR A 161 -10.87 -18.39 -20.63
C TYR A 161 -10.67 -17.98 -22.07
N PHE A 162 -9.88 -18.77 -22.80
CA PHE A 162 -9.58 -18.54 -24.20
C PHE A 162 -10.03 -19.72 -25.08
N ASP A 163 -10.17 -19.46 -26.37
CA ASP A 163 -10.56 -20.44 -27.40
C ASP A 163 -9.64 -21.68 -27.50
N ASN A 164 -8.38 -21.59 -27.07
CA ASN A 164 -7.45 -22.73 -26.96
C ASN A 164 -7.57 -23.49 -25.64
N LYS A 165 -8.65 -23.29 -24.88
CA LYS A 165 -8.95 -23.92 -23.58
C LYS A 165 -8.00 -23.54 -22.43
N MET A 166 -7.07 -22.60 -22.66
CA MET A 166 -6.24 -22.05 -21.60
C MET A 166 -6.97 -20.93 -20.84
N PHE A 167 -6.43 -20.56 -19.68
CA PHE A 167 -6.94 -19.46 -18.88
C PHE A 167 -5.85 -18.63 -18.20
N ILE A 168 -6.21 -17.43 -17.77
CA ILE A 168 -5.37 -16.55 -16.94
C ILE A 168 -6.20 -16.06 -15.76
N ASP A 169 -5.64 -16.14 -14.56
CA ASP A 169 -6.22 -15.60 -13.34
C ASP A 169 -5.66 -14.23 -13.02
N LYS A 170 -6.56 -13.30 -12.71
CA LYS A 170 -6.25 -11.94 -12.27
C LYS A 170 -6.94 -11.67 -10.95
N TRP A 171 -6.20 -11.74 -9.85
CA TRP A 171 -6.70 -11.39 -8.53
C TRP A 171 -6.71 -9.87 -8.32
N ALA A 172 -7.66 -9.40 -7.51
CA ALA A 172 -7.87 -7.99 -7.19
C ALA A 172 -6.78 -7.24 -6.39
N PRO A 173 -5.85 -7.85 -5.60
CA PRO A 173 -4.92 -7.09 -4.74
C PRO A 173 -3.86 -6.29 -5.53
N VAL A 174 -3.93 -6.28 -6.86
CA VAL A 174 -3.08 -5.47 -7.72
C VAL A 174 -3.98 -4.57 -8.56
N ARG A 175 -4.13 -3.29 -8.20
CA ARG A 175 -4.99 -2.30 -8.89
C ARG A 175 -4.84 -2.25 -10.42
N LYS A 176 -3.70 -2.67 -10.98
CA LYS A 176 -3.48 -2.74 -12.43
C LYS A 176 -4.21 -3.92 -13.10
N ASN A 177 -4.54 -4.98 -12.36
CA ASN A 177 -5.12 -6.20 -12.89
C ASN A 177 -6.59 -6.07 -13.32
N LEU A 178 -7.32 -5.15 -12.71
CA LEU A 178 -8.76 -5.01 -12.92
C LEU A 178 -9.14 -4.06 -14.07
N LYS A 179 -8.15 -3.45 -14.74
CA LYS A 179 -8.38 -2.46 -15.83
C LYS A 179 -9.10 -3.04 -17.05
N ASP A 180 -9.01 -4.34 -17.25
CA ASP A 180 -9.64 -5.04 -18.38
C ASP A 180 -11.14 -5.28 -18.15
N PHE A 181 -11.69 -4.86 -17.01
CA PHE A 181 -13.03 -5.22 -16.58
C PHE A 181 -13.85 -4.01 -16.15
N VAL A 182 -15.15 -4.12 -16.37
CA VAL A 182 -16.17 -3.20 -15.86
C VAL A 182 -16.95 -3.93 -14.77
N PHE A 183 -17.16 -3.27 -13.64
CA PHE A 183 -17.85 -3.85 -12.49
C PHE A 183 -19.13 -3.11 -12.18
N LEU A 184 -20.20 -3.86 -11.94
CA LEU A 184 -21.44 -3.35 -11.39
C LEU A 184 -21.67 -4.03 -10.04
N PHE A 185 -22.02 -3.24 -9.04
CA PHE A 185 -22.09 -3.67 -7.65
C PHE A 185 -23.51 -3.52 -7.10
N ASN A 186 -23.93 -4.46 -6.26
CA ASN A 186 -25.13 -4.35 -5.43
C ASN A 186 -24.84 -4.94 -4.04
N GLY A 187 -24.99 -4.12 -2.99
CA GLY A 187 -24.68 -4.50 -1.61
C GLY A 187 -23.17 -4.66 -1.31
N VAL A 188 -22.30 -4.32 -2.26
CA VAL A 188 -20.83 -4.44 -2.16
C VAL A 188 -20.13 -3.27 -2.85
N HIS A 189 -18.85 -3.09 -2.57
CA HIS A 189 -17.97 -2.15 -3.28
C HIS A 189 -16.50 -2.60 -3.18
N ILE A 190 -15.63 -2.08 -4.03
CA ILE A 190 -14.17 -2.32 -3.89
C ILE A 190 -13.64 -1.51 -2.71
N SER A 191 -13.03 -2.20 -1.75
CA SER A 191 -12.33 -1.60 -0.62
C SER A 191 -11.08 -0.86 -1.07
N LYS A 192 -10.98 0.43 -0.74
CA LYS A 192 -9.79 1.25 -1.08
C LYS A 192 -8.51 0.80 -0.35
N SER A 193 -8.65 0.18 0.83
CA SER A 193 -7.52 -0.16 1.70
C SER A 193 -7.01 -1.58 1.51
N LYS A 194 -7.87 -2.51 1.06
CA LYS A 194 -7.53 -3.93 0.93
C LYS A 194 -7.62 -4.46 -0.50
N ASP A 195 -8.11 -3.63 -1.44
CA ASP A 195 -8.35 -3.99 -2.85
C ASP A 195 -9.15 -5.31 -2.99
N ASP A 196 -10.08 -5.56 -2.05
CA ASP A 196 -11.03 -6.68 -2.01
C ASP A 196 -12.48 -6.18 -2.13
N LEU A 197 -13.44 -7.10 -2.18
CA LEU A 197 -14.87 -6.75 -2.25
C LEU A 197 -15.42 -6.63 -0.83
N LYS A 198 -15.78 -5.42 -0.42
CA LYS A 198 -16.38 -5.14 0.88
C LYS A 198 -17.89 -5.14 0.80
N ILE A 199 -18.56 -5.89 1.67
CA ILE A 199 -20.01 -5.90 1.86
C ILE A 199 -20.43 -4.60 2.55
N ASP A 200 -21.54 -3.99 2.13
CA ASP A 200 -22.05 -2.77 2.78
C ASP A 200 -22.18 -3.00 4.29
N ASN A 201 -21.75 -2.00 5.07
CA ASN A 201 -21.85 -2.08 6.52
C ASN A 201 -23.32 -2.00 6.98
N ASP A 202 -24.16 -1.30 6.23
CA ASP A 202 -25.57 -1.09 6.56
C ASP A 202 -26.43 -2.15 5.87
N PRO A 203 -26.97 -3.14 6.60
CA PRO A 203 -27.76 -4.21 6.03
C PRO A 203 -29.01 -3.70 5.29
N THR A 204 -29.51 -2.51 5.62
CA THR A 204 -30.70 -1.94 4.96
C THR A 204 -30.44 -1.53 3.50
N LYS A 205 -29.17 -1.38 3.11
CA LYS A 205 -28.76 -1.08 1.73
C LYS A 205 -28.58 -2.33 0.88
N ILE A 206 -28.66 -3.51 1.50
CA ILE A 206 -28.47 -4.80 0.82
C ILE A 206 -29.84 -5.34 0.42
N LYS A 207 -30.04 -5.53 -0.88
CA LYS A 207 -31.33 -5.99 -1.42
C LYS A 207 -31.44 -7.50 -1.35
N ASN A 208 -32.59 -8.00 -0.89
CA ASN A 208 -32.95 -9.43 -0.90
C ASN A 208 -31.92 -10.34 -0.21
N ASN A 209 -31.21 -9.83 0.81
CA ASN A 209 -30.18 -10.55 1.54
C ASN A 209 -29.04 -11.08 0.65
N LYS A 210 -28.83 -10.47 -0.53
CA LYS A 210 -27.85 -10.92 -1.52
C LYS A 210 -26.92 -9.78 -1.88
N ILE A 211 -25.63 -10.12 -1.97
CA ILE A 211 -24.65 -9.29 -2.65
C ILE A 211 -24.48 -9.77 -4.08
N GLN A 212 -24.20 -8.84 -4.98
CA GLN A 212 -23.96 -9.15 -6.38
C GLN A 212 -22.79 -8.33 -6.92
N LEU A 213 -21.89 -9.02 -7.62
CA LEU A 213 -20.84 -8.44 -8.43
C LEU A 213 -21.01 -8.96 -9.86
N ILE A 214 -21.43 -8.06 -10.76
CA ILE A 214 -21.46 -8.34 -12.20
C ILE A 214 -20.15 -7.83 -12.78
N THR A 215 -19.41 -8.71 -13.42
CA THR A 215 -18.14 -8.38 -14.08
C THR A 215 -18.31 -8.53 -15.58
N LEU A 216 -17.95 -7.51 -16.34
CA LEU A 216 -17.95 -7.53 -17.80
C LEU A 216 -16.52 -7.35 -18.31
N LEU A 217 -16.15 -8.07 -19.37
CA LEU A 217 -14.88 -7.84 -20.04
C LEU A 217 -14.95 -6.52 -20.83
N ALA A 218 -14.09 -5.54 -20.53
CA ALA A 218 -14.18 -4.18 -21.06
C ALA A 218 -14.09 -4.13 -22.60
N LYS A 219 -13.32 -5.02 -23.22
CA LYS A 219 -13.18 -5.11 -24.68
C LYS A 219 -14.32 -5.85 -25.39
N ASN A 220 -15.12 -6.61 -24.64
CA ASN A 220 -16.30 -7.29 -25.15
C ASN A 220 -17.30 -7.52 -24.00
N THR A 221 -18.22 -6.58 -23.84
CA THR A 221 -19.17 -6.56 -22.73
C THR A 221 -20.22 -7.68 -22.78
N SER A 222 -20.33 -8.41 -23.90
CA SER A 222 -21.14 -9.64 -23.96
C SER A 222 -20.55 -10.79 -23.14
N ILE A 223 -19.24 -10.76 -22.87
CA ILE A 223 -18.58 -11.70 -21.97
C ILE A 223 -18.73 -11.15 -20.55
N THR A 224 -19.58 -11.80 -19.79
CA THR A 224 -19.95 -11.40 -18.43
C THR A 224 -19.97 -12.61 -17.51
N ASP A 225 -19.75 -12.36 -16.22
CA ASP A 225 -20.04 -13.30 -15.15
C ASP A 225 -20.62 -12.55 -13.94
N THR A 226 -21.37 -13.27 -13.11
CA THR A 226 -22.03 -12.70 -11.95
C THR A 226 -21.79 -13.55 -10.71
N LEU A 227 -21.11 -12.97 -9.73
CA LEU A 227 -21.00 -13.52 -8.39
C LEU A 227 -22.25 -13.08 -7.62
N ASN A 228 -23.04 -14.06 -7.18
CA ASN A 228 -24.20 -13.86 -6.33
C ASN A 228 -23.97 -14.61 -5.02
N VAL A 229 -24.05 -13.92 -3.88
CA VAL A 229 -23.85 -14.54 -2.57
C VAL A 229 -25.01 -14.18 -1.66
N LEU A 230 -25.66 -15.21 -1.11
CA LEU A 230 -26.67 -15.07 -0.07
C LEU A 230 -25.98 -14.87 1.29
N LEU A 231 -26.38 -13.83 2.01
CA LEU A 231 -25.85 -13.51 3.33
C LEU A 231 -26.41 -14.45 4.40
N ASP A 232 -25.58 -14.81 5.37
CA ASP A 232 -25.97 -15.62 6.53
C ASP A 232 -26.05 -14.80 7.82
N TYR A 233 -25.49 -13.58 7.84
CA TYR A 233 -25.46 -12.66 8.97
C TYR A 233 -24.81 -13.24 10.24
N VAL A 234 -24.00 -14.30 10.11
CA VAL A 234 -23.29 -14.92 11.23
C VAL A 234 -21.98 -14.15 11.43
N ALA A 235 -22.03 -13.12 12.27
CA ALA A 235 -20.87 -12.29 12.59
C ALA A 235 -20.91 -11.71 14.01
N ASN A 236 -19.73 -11.39 14.53
CA ASN A 236 -19.53 -10.73 15.81
C ASN A 236 -19.21 -9.24 15.56
N TYR A 237 -20.23 -8.41 15.61
CA TYR A 237 -20.14 -6.98 15.33
C TYR A 237 -19.53 -6.19 16.47
N GLN A 238 -18.90 -5.07 16.12
CA GLN A 238 -18.44 -4.08 17.09
C GLN A 238 -18.91 -2.69 16.68
N PHE A 239 -19.65 -2.04 17.56
CA PHE A 239 -19.96 -0.63 17.49
C PHE A 239 -19.13 0.10 18.56
N ASN A 240 -18.24 0.99 18.13
CA ASN A 240 -17.43 1.79 19.02
C ASN A 240 -17.61 3.25 18.64
N THR A 241 -18.05 4.06 19.60
CA THR A 241 -18.07 5.53 19.44
C THR A 241 -17.14 6.16 20.48
N GLN A 242 -16.44 7.21 20.07
CA GLN A 242 -15.53 7.96 20.93
C GLN A 242 -15.80 9.45 20.82
N SER A 243 -15.97 10.09 21.96
CA SER A 243 -16.10 11.55 22.08
C SER A 243 -14.78 12.18 22.50
N GLY A 244 -14.57 13.45 22.10
CA GLY A 244 -13.45 14.27 22.55
C GLY A 244 -13.59 14.79 23.99
N ARG A 245 -14.75 14.60 24.62
CA ARG A 245 -15.01 14.92 26.03
C ARG A 245 -15.81 13.78 26.66
N THR A 246 -17.08 14.01 26.96
CA THR A 246 -18.02 13.01 27.51
C THR A 246 -18.48 12.03 26.44
N GLY A 247 -18.47 10.74 26.74
CA GLY A 247 -18.93 9.68 25.86
C GLY A 247 -20.37 9.90 25.41
N HIS A 248 -20.69 9.45 24.21
CA HIS A 248 -22.00 9.68 23.61
C HIS A 248 -23.09 8.83 24.26
N ASP A 249 -24.24 9.44 24.51
CA ASP A 249 -25.42 8.68 24.90
C ASP A 249 -25.96 7.92 23.67
N LEU A 250 -26.31 6.66 23.89
CA LEU A 250 -26.76 5.73 22.86
C LEU A 250 -28.18 5.25 23.17
N ASN A 251 -29.07 5.41 22.21
CA ASN A 251 -30.38 4.76 22.20
C ASN A 251 -30.33 3.57 21.23
N VAL A 252 -30.42 2.36 21.77
CA VAL A 252 -30.38 1.12 21.03
C VAL A 252 -31.79 0.55 20.98
N MET A 253 -32.29 0.23 19.79
CA MET A 253 -33.52 -0.51 19.60
C MET A 253 -33.20 -1.90 19.06
N ALA A 254 -33.72 -2.93 19.70
CA ALA A 254 -33.50 -4.32 19.33
C ALA A 254 -34.85 -5.02 19.10
N ASP A 255 -34.95 -5.74 17.99
CA ASP A 255 -36.13 -6.54 17.67
C ASP A 255 -35.73 -7.83 16.97
N ILE A 256 -36.61 -8.82 16.99
CA ILE A 256 -36.42 -10.13 16.37
C ILE A 256 -37.23 -10.21 15.09
N PHE A 257 -36.62 -10.76 14.05
CA PHE A 257 -37.26 -10.96 12.76
C PHE A 257 -36.85 -12.29 12.15
N TYR A 258 -37.80 -13.10 11.70
CA TYR A 258 -37.51 -14.31 10.94
C TYR A 258 -37.38 -13.97 9.45
N GLU A 259 -36.25 -14.29 8.84
CA GLU A 259 -35.96 -14.07 7.42
C GLU A 259 -36.13 -15.37 6.62
N PRO A 260 -37.23 -15.52 5.84
CA PRO A 260 -37.51 -16.75 5.12
C PRO A 260 -36.48 -17.07 4.03
N VAL A 261 -35.87 -16.07 3.40
CA VAL A 261 -34.94 -16.30 2.27
C VAL A 261 -33.69 -17.05 2.71
N ILE A 262 -33.25 -16.83 3.95
CA ILE A 262 -32.06 -17.45 4.52
C ILE A 262 -32.41 -18.48 5.61
N ASN A 263 -33.70 -18.67 5.88
CA ASN A 263 -34.22 -19.58 6.91
C ASN A 263 -33.56 -19.34 8.29
N ALA A 264 -33.49 -18.07 8.72
CA ALA A 264 -32.84 -17.72 9.99
C ALA A 264 -33.60 -16.65 10.78
N GLN A 265 -33.48 -16.75 12.10
CA GLN A 265 -33.94 -15.72 13.02
C GLN A 265 -32.84 -14.67 13.22
N LEU A 266 -33.16 -13.43 12.86
CA LEU A 266 -32.26 -12.29 12.92
C LEU A 266 -32.63 -11.36 14.07
N LEU A 267 -31.64 -10.97 14.86
CA LEU A 267 -31.70 -9.86 15.80
C LEU A 267 -31.34 -8.56 15.05
N LYS A 268 -32.32 -7.69 14.87
CA LYS A 268 -32.17 -6.39 14.23
C LYS A 268 -31.90 -5.33 15.29
N ILE A 269 -30.75 -4.68 15.21
CA ILE A 269 -30.31 -3.66 16.15
C ILE A 269 -30.13 -2.34 15.42
N LYS A 270 -30.79 -1.30 15.91
CA LYS A 270 -30.60 0.09 15.49
C LYS A 270 -29.98 0.88 16.63
N ILE A 271 -28.79 1.40 16.42
CA ILE A 271 -28.09 2.26 17.39
C ILE A 271 -28.20 3.70 16.90
N GLN A 272 -28.81 4.57 17.71
CA GLN A 272 -28.81 6.01 17.50
C GLN A 272 -27.87 6.67 18.50
N ASN A 273 -26.85 7.36 17.98
CA ASN A 273 -26.06 8.27 18.79
C ASN A 273 -26.90 9.53 19.06
N GLN A 274 -27.24 9.77 20.33
CA GLN A 274 -28.13 10.88 20.71
C GLN A 274 -27.45 12.25 20.58
N THR A 275 -26.11 12.28 20.58
CA THR A 275 -25.35 13.52 20.38
C THR A 275 -25.26 13.88 18.90
N THR A 276 -24.93 12.92 18.03
CA THR A 276 -24.68 13.18 16.60
C THR A 276 -25.90 12.93 15.71
N ASN A 277 -26.96 12.33 16.27
CA ASN A 277 -28.14 11.83 15.54
C ASN A 277 -27.82 10.79 14.46
N GLN A 278 -26.60 10.25 14.43
CA GLN A 278 -26.21 9.20 13.50
C GLN A 278 -26.87 7.88 13.88
N ILE A 279 -27.33 7.15 12.86
CA ILE A 279 -28.01 5.87 12.99
C ILE A 279 -27.14 4.78 12.37
N TYR A 280 -27.03 3.66 13.07
CA TYR A 280 -26.29 2.48 12.65
C TYR A 280 -27.20 1.26 12.77
N ASN A 281 -27.29 0.48 11.70
CA ASN A 281 -28.13 -0.72 11.64
C ASN A 281 -27.24 -1.96 11.61
N TYR A 282 -27.61 -2.98 12.38
CA TYR A 282 -26.96 -4.28 12.44
C TYR A 282 -28.00 -5.38 12.41
N TRP A 283 -27.80 -6.40 11.59
CA TRP A 283 -28.64 -7.60 11.57
C TRP A 283 -27.75 -8.79 11.91
N ILE A 284 -28.16 -9.56 12.92
CA ILE A 284 -27.32 -10.56 13.55
C ILE A 284 -28.06 -11.87 13.52
N ASN A 285 -27.46 -12.92 12.97
CA ASN A 285 -28.01 -14.26 13.07
C ASN A 285 -27.94 -14.73 14.54
N THR A 286 -29.09 -15.08 15.10
CA THR A 286 -29.19 -15.53 16.49
C THR A 286 -28.44 -16.84 16.75
N ASN A 287 -28.16 -17.63 15.70
CA ASN A 287 -27.37 -18.86 15.76
C ASN A 287 -25.91 -18.62 15.38
N GLY A 288 -25.20 -17.81 16.18
CA GLY A 288 -23.73 -17.67 16.09
C GLY A 288 -23.20 -16.26 15.86
N GLY A 289 -24.07 -15.24 15.80
CA GLY A 289 -23.68 -13.84 15.77
C GLY A 289 -23.78 -13.15 17.14
N SER A 290 -23.14 -12.00 17.28
CA SER A 290 -23.26 -11.12 18.45
C SER A 290 -22.92 -9.67 18.13
N ILE A 291 -23.13 -8.75 19.06
CA ILE A 291 -22.64 -7.37 18.96
C ILE A 291 -22.06 -6.89 20.29
N ALA A 292 -20.93 -6.19 20.21
CA ALA A 292 -20.40 -5.37 21.29
C ALA A 292 -20.62 -3.88 20.98
N ILE A 293 -21.25 -3.16 21.91
CA ILE A 293 -21.59 -1.74 21.81
C ILE A 293 -20.81 -0.99 22.87
N SER A 294 -19.95 -0.06 22.48
CA SER A 294 -19.19 0.76 23.42
C SER A 294 -19.32 2.25 23.16
N SER A 295 -19.51 3.00 24.25
CA SER A 295 -19.42 4.46 24.28
C SER A 295 -18.21 4.86 25.11
N LYS A 296 -17.23 5.48 24.45
CA LYS A 296 -15.93 5.86 25.02
C LYS A 296 -15.81 7.38 25.12
N SER A 297 -15.25 7.85 26.21
CA SER A 297 -14.86 9.25 26.39
C SER A 297 -13.35 9.44 26.24
N ALA A 298 -12.94 10.70 26.15
CA ALA A 298 -11.52 11.07 26.11
C ALA A 298 -10.88 11.07 27.50
N ASN A 299 -9.59 10.79 27.55
CA ASN A 299 -8.77 11.03 28.74
C ASN A 299 -8.48 12.53 28.89
N GLY A 300 -8.23 12.97 30.12
CA GLY A 300 -7.70 14.29 30.39
C GLY A 300 -6.24 14.42 29.95
N SER A 301 -5.86 15.62 29.56
CA SER A 301 -4.47 16.00 29.28
C SER A 301 -3.65 16.03 30.56
N ASP A 302 -2.38 15.65 30.48
CA ASP A 302 -1.44 15.92 31.57
C ASP A 302 -1.13 17.42 31.66
N GLY A 303 -0.91 17.89 32.88
CA GLY A 303 -0.48 19.26 33.16
C GLY A 303 0.97 19.48 32.77
N LEU A 304 1.28 20.69 32.29
CA LEU A 304 2.64 21.08 31.94
C LEU A 304 3.50 21.30 33.19
N ASN A 305 4.77 20.91 33.12
CA ASN A 305 5.73 21.19 34.18
C ASN A 305 6.04 22.69 34.27
N GLY A 306 6.27 23.16 35.48
CA GLY A 306 6.81 24.48 35.74
C GLY A 306 8.26 24.61 35.30
N SER A 307 8.65 25.80 34.87
CA SER A 307 10.04 26.11 34.51
C SER A 307 10.89 26.36 35.75
N ASP A 308 12.15 25.93 35.74
CA ASP A 308 13.07 26.29 36.81
C ASP A 308 13.37 27.81 36.80
N GLY A 309 13.58 28.35 38.00
CA GLY A 309 13.98 29.73 38.22
C GLY A 309 15.45 29.95 37.88
N SER A 310 15.74 31.10 37.27
CA SER A 310 17.12 31.49 36.95
C SER A 310 17.91 31.82 38.21
N SER A 311 19.21 31.49 38.20
CA SER A 311 20.10 31.86 39.31
C SER A 311 20.34 33.37 39.38
N GLY A 312 20.57 33.86 40.59
CA GLY A 312 20.93 35.25 40.86
C GLY A 312 22.34 35.58 40.43
N THR A 313 22.58 36.85 40.09
CA THR A 313 23.89 37.34 39.66
C THR A 313 24.86 37.41 40.82
N GLN A 314 26.14 37.11 40.60
CA GLN A 314 27.16 37.30 41.62
C GLN A 314 27.40 38.80 41.87
N GLY A 315 27.69 39.17 43.11
CA GLY A 315 28.06 40.52 43.48
C GLY A 315 29.47 40.88 43.00
N SER A 316 29.67 42.14 42.59
CA SER A 316 30.98 42.60 42.14
C SER A 316 31.97 42.72 43.30
N PRO A 317 33.26 42.39 43.12
CA PRO A 317 34.27 42.68 44.12
C PRO A 317 34.34 44.17 44.46
N GLY A 318 34.70 44.50 45.70
CA GLY A 318 34.93 45.87 46.14
C GLY A 318 36.16 46.47 45.46
N THR A 319 36.07 47.75 45.08
CA THR A 319 37.18 48.45 44.42
C THR A 319 38.37 48.59 45.36
N VAL A 320 39.53 48.08 44.94
CA VAL A 320 40.78 48.22 45.71
C VAL A 320 41.48 49.50 45.28
N SER A 321 41.62 50.45 46.21
CA SER A 321 42.35 51.70 46.01
C SER A 321 43.63 51.68 46.83
N THR A 322 44.74 52.03 46.19
CA THR A 322 46.05 52.11 46.85
C THR A 322 46.51 53.56 46.83
N SER A 323 46.74 54.13 48.01
CA SER A 323 47.39 55.43 48.17
C SER A 323 48.76 55.24 48.78
N VAL A 324 49.75 55.97 48.29
CA VAL A 324 51.12 55.92 48.80
C VAL A 324 51.45 57.30 49.37
N GLU A 325 51.54 57.36 50.69
CA GLU A 325 51.97 58.56 51.40
C GLU A 325 53.44 58.44 51.75
N THR A 326 54.22 59.46 51.41
CA THR A 326 55.65 59.50 51.69
C THR A 326 55.94 60.69 52.57
N LYS A 327 56.49 60.43 53.75
CA LYS A 327 56.84 61.46 54.74
C LYS A 327 58.33 61.40 55.04
N THR A 328 59.00 62.55 54.93
CA THR A 328 60.38 62.70 55.37
C THR A 328 60.38 63.07 56.85
N ASN A 329 60.96 62.22 57.69
CA ASN A 329 61.05 62.42 59.12
C ASN A 329 62.12 63.47 59.45
N SER A 330 62.05 64.01 60.67
CA SER A 330 62.96 65.07 61.13
C SER A 330 64.44 64.66 61.18
N ASP A 331 64.74 63.36 61.10
CA ASP A 331 66.09 62.79 61.02
C ASP A 331 66.59 62.55 59.58
N GLY A 332 65.80 62.95 58.57
CA GLY A 332 66.14 62.81 57.14
C GLY A 332 65.74 61.47 56.52
N THR A 333 65.21 60.51 57.29
CA THR A 333 64.70 59.24 56.75
C THR A 333 63.35 59.40 56.06
N ILE A 334 63.08 58.61 55.02
CA ILE A 334 61.80 58.61 54.31
C ILE A 334 60.98 57.40 54.76
N THR A 335 59.77 57.64 55.27
CA THR A 335 58.78 56.59 55.52
C THR A 335 57.71 56.65 54.44
N THR A 336 57.56 55.54 53.71
CA THR A 336 56.50 55.35 52.73
C THR A 336 55.45 54.42 53.31
N THR A 337 54.24 54.92 53.50
CA THR A 337 53.08 54.15 53.95
C THR A 337 52.17 53.89 52.75
N THR A 338 51.99 52.62 52.40
CA THR A 338 51.03 52.22 51.37
C THR A 338 49.70 51.86 52.05
N ASN A 339 48.71 52.72 51.86
CA ASN A 339 47.36 52.53 52.36
C ASN A 339 46.54 51.82 51.28
N ILE A 340 46.22 50.53 51.51
CA ILE A 340 45.30 49.78 50.67
C ILE A 340 43.93 49.81 51.33
N VAL A 341 42.97 50.45 50.66
CA VAL A 341 41.57 50.48 51.08
C VAL A 341 40.77 49.67 50.08
N THR A 342 40.10 48.62 50.56
CA THR A 342 39.15 47.87 49.76
C THR A 342 37.76 48.42 50.00
N GLY A 343 37.08 48.85 48.95
CA GLY A 343 35.70 49.31 49.00
C GLY A 343 34.73 48.18 49.35
N GLN A 344 33.46 48.54 49.55
CA GLN A 344 32.41 47.57 49.80
C GLN A 344 32.19 46.66 48.59
N GLY A 345 31.99 45.36 48.83
CA GLY A 345 31.60 44.41 47.79
C GLY A 345 30.13 44.62 47.37
N GLY A 346 29.83 44.45 46.09
CA GLY A 346 28.46 44.50 45.58
C GLY A 346 27.62 43.33 46.08
N ASN A 347 26.32 43.55 46.30
CA ASN A 347 25.41 42.48 46.71
C ASN A 347 25.18 41.48 45.57
N GLY A 348 25.03 40.20 45.91
CA GLY A 348 24.54 39.19 44.99
C GLY A 348 23.05 39.43 44.67
N GLY A 349 22.67 39.18 43.43
CA GLY A 349 21.28 39.19 42.99
C GLY A 349 20.52 37.99 43.54
N ASN A 350 19.23 38.16 43.78
CA ASN A 350 18.36 37.06 44.18
C ASN A 350 18.16 36.07 43.01
N GLY A 351 18.03 34.79 43.34
CA GLY A 351 17.52 33.80 42.39
C GLY A 351 16.04 34.03 42.11
N GLN A 352 15.59 33.65 40.92
CA GLN A 352 14.18 33.72 40.55
C GLN A 352 13.44 32.49 41.05
N ASP A 353 12.16 32.65 41.35
CA ASP A 353 11.30 31.53 41.75
C ASP A 353 11.08 30.55 40.58
N GLY A 354 10.91 29.28 40.91
CA GLY A 354 10.47 28.26 39.97
C GLY A 354 8.98 28.41 39.65
N GLY A 355 8.62 28.12 38.41
CA GLY A 355 7.24 28.08 37.96
C GLY A 355 6.47 26.92 38.60
N ASN A 356 5.17 27.11 38.79
CA ASN A 356 4.29 26.02 39.21
C ASN A 356 4.03 25.05 38.06
N GLY A 357 3.90 23.77 38.37
CA GLY A 357 3.30 22.80 37.46
C GLY A 357 1.79 23.08 37.32
N GLN A 358 1.27 22.87 36.11
CA GLN A 358 -0.17 22.97 35.85
C GLN A 358 -0.88 21.69 36.29
N ASP A 359 -2.15 21.81 36.65
CA ASP A 359 -2.99 20.65 36.97
C ASP A 359 -3.26 19.81 35.71
N GLY A 360 -3.44 18.50 35.88
CA GLY A 360 -3.96 17.63 34.83
C GLY A 360 -5.47 17.80 34.66
N ASP A 361 -5.95 17.66 33.43
CA ASP A 361 -7.38 17.76 33.13
C ASP A 361 -8.14 16.53 33.62
N ALA A 362 -9.42 16.72 33.94
CA ALA A 362 -10.31 15.61 34.24
C ALA A 362 -10.59 14.75 32.98
N GLY A 363 -10.71 13.44 33.20
CA GLY A 363 -11.19 12.51 32.18
C GLY A 363 -12.68 12.70 31.91
N GLY A 364 -13.11 12.48 30.67
CA GLY A 364 -14.52 12.56 30.30
C GLY A 364 -15.36 11.46 30.95
N ASN A 365 -16.61 11.76 31.28
CA ASN A 365 -17.56 10.75 31.75
C ASN A 365 -17.97 9.81 30.61
N GLY A 366 -18.24 8.55 30.90
CA GLY A 366 -18.80 7.60 29.93
C GLY A 366 -20.25 7.94 29.59
N GLY A 367 -20.65 7.70 28.34
CA GLY A 367 -22.03 7.92 27.90
C GLY A 367 -22.98 6.84 28.40
N ASN A 368 -24.27 7.17 28.53
CA ASN A 368 -25.32 6.23 28.88
C ASN A 368 -25.74 5.40 27.66
N ILE A 369 -26.07 4.13 27.87
CA ILE A 369 -26.54 3.23 26.82
C ILE A 369 -27.89 2.69 27.27
N THR A 370 -28.96 3.03 26.57
CA THR A 370 -30.30 2.47 26.80
C THR A 370 -30.64 1.52 25.68
N ILE A 371 -30.94 0.28 26.01
CA ILE A 371 -31.30 -0.80 25.07
C ILE A 371 -32.78 -1.08 25.26
N ASN A 372 -33.59 -0.58 24.34
CA ASN A 372 -35.01 -0.83 24.24
C ASN A 372 -35.23 -2.06 23.36
N TYR A 373 -35.88 -3.11 23.87
CA TYR A 373 -36.03 -4.37 23.14
C TYR A 373 -37.45 -4.93 23.21
N SER A 374 -37.89 -5.58 22.14
CA SER A 374 -39.18 -6.28 22.11
C SER A 374 -39.15 -7.58 22.95
N PRO A 375 -40.28 -8.10 23.45
CA PRO A 375 -40.28 -9.29 24.31
C PRO A 375 -39.61 -10.51 23.68
N GLY A 376 -39.68 -10.67 22.35
CA GLY A 376 -39.06 -11.77 21.61
C GLY A 376 -37.52 -11.77 21.65
N VAL A 377 -36.88 -10.64 22.00
CA VAL A 377 -35.42 -10.53 22.15
C VAL A 377 -34.92 -11.16 23.45
N THR A 378 -35.80 -11.37 24.45
CA THR A 378 -35.41 -11.85 25.80
C THR A 378 -34.46 -13.05 25.81
N PRO A 379 -34.66 -14.11 24.99
CA PRO A 379 -33.75 -15.26 24.94
C PRO A 379 -32.35 -14.95 24.36
N TYR A 380 -32.19 -13.80 23.72
CA TYR A 380 -31.01 -13.41 22.94
C TYR A 380 -30.27 -12.19 23.52
N LEU A 381 -30.64 -11.74 24.73
CA LEU A 381 -29.99 -10.59 25.37
C LEU A 381 -28.49 -10.80 25.59
N ASN A 382 -28.04 -12.05 25.78
CA ASN A 382 -26.64 -12.42 25.88
C ASN A 382 -25.83 -12.13 24.60
N LEU A 383 -26.49 -11.98 23.44
CA LEU A 383 -25.85 -11.61 22.17
C LEU A 383 -25.54 -10.10 22.09
N ILE A 384 -26.06 -9.28 23.01
CA ILE A 384 -25.86 -7.83 23.07
C ILE A 384 -24.97 -7.49 24.27
N GLN A 385 -23.70 -7.19 24.01
CA GLN A 385 -22.76 -6.73 25.03
C GLN A 385 -22.65 -5.22 24.97
N ALA A 386 -22.88 -4.52 26.08
CA ALA A 386 -22.83 -3.05 26.11
C ALA A 386 -21.91 -2.54 27.24
N SER A 387 -21.07 -1.55 26.92
CA SER A 387 -20.11 -0.98 27.86
C SER A 387 -19.98 0.53 27.72
N SER A 388 -20.22 1.25 28.82
CA SER A 388 -19.83 2.64 28.99
C SER A 388 -18.41 2.71 29.55
N ILE A 389 -17.51 3.43 28.87
CA ILE A 389 -16.08 3.49 29.21
C ILE A 389 -15.69 4.95 29.48
N PRO A 390 -15.42 5.32 30.75
CA PRO A 390 -14.97 6.65 31.10
C PRO A 390 -13.49 6.88 30.75
N GLY A 391 -13.10 8.16 30.73
CA GLY A 391 -11.74 8.60 30.49
C GLY A 391 -10.96 8.67 31.79
N ARG A 392 -9.65 8.47 31.70
CA ARG A 392 -8.74 8.69 32.83
C ARG A 392 -8.44 10.17 32.99
N GLY A 393 -8.24 10.64 34.23
CA GLY A 393 -7.70 11.97 34.48
C GLY A 393 -6.23 12.04 34.06
N GLY A 394 -5.80 13.23 33.64
CA GLY A 394 -4.39 13.51 33.35
C GLY A 394 -3.59 13.72 34.62
N SER A 395 -2.28 13.52 34.54
CA SER A 395 -1.36 13.70 35.66
C SER A 395 -1.05 15.19 35.86
N GLY A 396 -0.82 15.62 37.09
CA GLY A 396 -0.34 16.97 37.39
C GLY A 396 1.09 17.20 36.91
N GLY A 397 1.38 18.40 36.42
CA GLY A 397 2.72 18.84 36.07
C GLY A 397 3.59 19.02 37.30
N LYS A 398 4.89 18.76 37.17
CA LYS A 398 5.87 18.96 38.26
C LYS A 398 6.23 20.43 38.41
N ALA A 399 6.52 20.86 39.63
CA ALA A 399 7.09 22.16 39.93
C ALA A 399 8.47 22.35 39.29
N GLY A 400 8.75 23.58 38.87
CA GLY A 400 10.11 24.05 38.65
C GLY A 400 10.79 24.40 39.97
N LYS A 401 12.10 24.21 40.04
CA LYS A 401 12.91 24.58 41.22
C LYS A 401 13.24 26.06 41.23
N GLY A 402 13.37 26.65 42.40
CA GLY A 402 13.85 28.01 42.57
C GLY A 402 15.33 28.12 42.21
N GLY A 403 15.71 29.24 41.59
CA GLY A 403 17.09 29.55 41.28
C GLY A 403 17.88 29.90 42.54
N ALA A 404 19.15 29.49 42.60
CA ALA A 404 20.02 29.87 43.70
C ALA A 404 20.31 31.38 43.69
N GLY A 405 20.41 32.01 44.85
CA GLY A 405 20.88 33.38 44.99
C GLY A 405 22.36 33.51 44.67
N GLY A 406 22.76 34.65 44.11
CA GLY A 406 24.17 34.95 43.87
C GLY A 406 24.90 35.30 45.17
N ASN A 407 26.17 34.96 45.28
CA ASN A 407 26.94 35.35 46.46
C ASN A 407 27.30 36.84 46.37
N GLY A 408 27.42 37.50 47.52
CA GLY A 408 27.95 38.85 47.62
C GLY A 408 29.42 38.91 47.22
N GLY A 409 29.81 40.03 46.63
CA GLY A 409 31.19 40.29 46.26
C GLY A 409 32.06 40.51 47.50
N VAL A 410 33.33 40.10 47.41
CA VAL A 410 34.30 40.30 48.50
C VAL A 410 34.69 41.78 48.58
N GLY A 411 34.69 42.36 49.77
CA GLY A 411 35.05 43.76 50.04
C GLY A 411 35.16 44.07 51.53
N ASN A 412 35.29 45.34 51.91
CA ASN A 412 35.31 45.75 53.32
C ASN A 412 34.24 46.84 53.61
N PRO A 413 33.01 46.44 54.00
CA PRO A 413 32.54 45.07 54.24
C PRO A 413 32.22 44.31 52.93
N ASN A 414 32.02 43.00 53.03
CA ASN A 414 31.53 42.17 51.93
C ASN A 414 30.11 42.59 51.52
N GLY A 415 29.74 42.31 50.27
CA GLY A 415 28.35 42.37 49.82
C GLY A 415 27.51 41.26 50.45
N ASN A 416 26.20 41.49 50.56
CA ASN A 416 25.26 40.47 51.01
C ASN A 416 24.99 39.45 49.91
N ASN A 417 24.75 38.19 50.29
CA ASN A 417 24.26 37.18 49.36
C ASN A 417 22.81 37.46 48.97
N GLY A 418 22.49 37.17 47.72
CA GLY A 418 21.12 37.09 47.25
C GLY A 418 20.39 35.91 47.87
N SER A 419 19.10 36.07 48.08
CA SER A 419 18.21 34.98 48.50
C SER A 419 17.98 33.98 47.37
N ASN A 420 17.76 32.71 47.72
CA ASN A 420 17.29 31.71 46.77
C ASN A 420 15.84 32.01 46.39
N GLY A 421 15.52 31.76 45.12
CA GLY A 421 14.15 31.64 44.67
C GLY A 421 13.46 30.45 45.33
N ARG A 422 12.15 30.51 45.43
CA ARG A 422 11.32 29.43 45.95
C ARG A 422 11.02 28.42 44.86
N ASP A 423 10.92 27.15 45.24
CA ASP A 423 10.39 26.13 44.36
C ASP A 423 8.92 26.42 44.07
N GLY A 424 8.50 26.09 42.85
CA GLY A 424 7.10 26.08 42.49
C GLY A 424 6.35 24.95 43.18
N ARG A 425 5.05 24.89 42.93
CA ARG A 425 4.15 23.85 43.40
C ARG A 425 3.87 22.83 42.30
N ASN A 426 3.80 21.56 42.65
CA ASN A 426 3.27 20.53 41.73
C ASN A 426 1.79 20.78 41.46
N GLY A 427 1.38 20.55 40.21
CA GLY A 427 -0.02 20.46 39.84
C GLY A 427 -0.66 19.20 40.42
N PHE A 428 -1.98 19.21 40.50
CA PHE A 428 -2.78 18.07 40.90
C PHE A 428 -3.12 17.16 39.72
N ASP A 429 -3.29 15.88 40.01
CA ASP A 429 -3.88 14.95 39.05
C ASP A 429 -5.36 15.26 38.82
N GLY A 430 -5.79 15.17 37.58
CA GLY A 430 -7.18 15.26 37.17
C GLY A 430 -7.99 14.04 37.64
N TYR A 431 -9.29 14.23 37.81
CA TYR A 431 -10.18 13.15 38.22
C TYR A 431 -10.47 12.19 37.06
N ASN A 432 -10.59 10.89 37.37
CA ASN A 432 -11.16 9.93 36.43
C ASN A 432 -12.64 10.24 36.17
N GLY A 433 -13.06 10.07 34.92
CA GLY A 433 -14.45 10.17 34.54
C GLY A 433 -15.32 9.09 35.19
N ARG A 434 -16.60 9.38 35.34
CA ARG A 434 -17.59 8.44 35.86
C ARG A 434 -18.13 7.56 34.75
N LYS A 435 -18.34 6.27 35.06
CA LYS A 435 -18.99 5.33 34.16
C LYS A 435 -20.46 5.74 33.94
N GLY A 436 -20.93 5.71 32.69
CA GLY A 436 -22.34 5.90 32.36
C GLY A 436 -23.17 4.63 32.60
N ASN A 437 -24.49 4.78 32.63
CA ASN A 437 -25.41 3.67 32.89
C ASN A 437 -25.63 2.83 31.63
N VAL A 438 -25.73 1.51 31.79
CA VAL A 438 -26.18 0.59 30.75
C VAL A 438 -27.50 -0.02 31.22
N ILE A 439 -28.59 0.30 30.52
CA ILE A 439 -29.96 -0.04 30.94
C ILE A 439 -30.64 -0.85 29.84
N PHE A 440 -31.20 -1.99 30.21
CA PHE A 440 -32.05 -2.81 29.35
C PHE A 440 -33.52 -2.56 29.71
N LYS A 441 -34.33 -2.16 28.74
CA LYS A 441 -35.76 -1.87 28.88
C LYS A 441 -36.56 -2.68 27.88
N ILE A 442 -37.52 -3.45 28.36
CA ILE A 442 -38.50 -4.07 27.47
C ILE A 442 -39.49 -3.00 26.99
N ILE A 443 -39.81 -3.00 25.69
CA ILE A 443 -40.83 -2.15 25.10
C ILE A 443 -41.97 -3.04 24.61
N ASN A 444 -43.20 -2.66 24.98
CA ASN A 444 -44.43 -3.39 24.63
C ASN A 444 -45.01 -2.89 23.32
#